data_AF-A0A970W6Z8-F1
#
_entry.id   AF-A0A970W6Z8-F1
#
_cell.length_a   1.000
_cell.length_b   1.000
_cell.length_c   1.000
_cell.angle_alpha   90.00
_cell.angle_beta   90.00
_cell.angle_gamma   90.00
#
_symmetry.space_group_name_H-M   'P 1'
#
loop_
_entity.id
_entity.type
_entity.pdbx_description
1 polymer ?
#
loop_
_entity_poly.entity_id
_entity_poly.type
_entity_poly.pdbx_seq_one_letter_code
_entity_poly.pdbx_strand_id
1 'polypeptide(L)'
;DYDFTAQMEADLDRIAEGEQDWVALLSAFYGPFEQTVKTAEQAMPKVEIKEEDPGLTCPSCGSKMVIKWGRFGKFIACSNYPTCRTTQPLQTKVGVPCPKCGGEIVERKTKRGRIFYGCNKYPKCDFASWNRPVAQPCPQCGGMLTQAGKKGLVCSACGHTLPAPAE
;
A
#
# COMPACT_ATOMS: atom_id res chain seq x y z
N ASP A 1 -10.82 -22.38 3.18
CA ASP A 1 -11.88 -23.22 2.60
C ASP A 1 -13.19 -22.84 3.28
N TYR A 2 -14.24 -22.60 2.50
CA TYR A 2 -15.52 -22.18 3.03
C TYR A 2 -16.24 -23.34 3.73
N ASP A 3 -16.09 -24.56 3.21
CA ASP A 3 -16.75 -25.76 3.76
C ASP A 3 -16.17 -26.14 5.14
N PHE A 4 -14.86 -25.99 5.33
CA PHE A 4 -14.21 -26.19 6.63
C PHE A 4 -14.77 -25.26 7.73
N THR A 5 -15.02 -24.00 7.38
CA THR A 5 -15.54 -23.02 8.35
C THR A 5 -16.98 -23.36 8.71
N ALA A 6 -17.80 -23.76 7.73
CA ALA A 6 -19.18 -24.18 7.98
C ALA A 6 -19.27 -25.43 8.86
N GLN A 7 -18.36 -26.39 8.65
CA GLN A 7 -18.33 -27.61 9.43
C GLN A 7 -17.87 -27.39 10.88
N MET A 8 -16.92 -26.48 11.11
CA MET A 8 -16.49 -26.07 12.45
C MET A 8 -17.62 -25.43 13.26
N GLU A 9 -18.44 -24.56 12.65
CA GLU A 9 -19.58 -23.95 13.35
C GLU A 9 -20.62 -25.02 13.75
N ALA A 10 -20.95 -25.95 12.85
CA ALA A 10 -21.87 -27.05 13.14
C ALA A 10 -21.33 -28.02 14.22
N ASP A 11 -20.02 -28.19 14.29
CA ASP A 11 -19.32 -28.95 15.33
C ASP A 11 -19.39 -28.24 16.70
N LEU A 12 -19.27 -26.90 16.72
CA LEU A 12 -19.40 -26.09 17.94
C LEU A 12 -20.83 -26.06 18.48
N ASP A 13 -21.83 -26.01 17.59
CA ASP A 13 -23.25 -26.10 17.98
C ASP A 13 -23.56 -27.44 18.66
N ARG A 14 -23.06 -28.55 18.11
CA ARG A 14 -23.22 -29.90 18.71
C ARG A 14 -22.56 -30.04 20.08
N ILE A 15 -21.43 -29.37 20.31
CA ILE A 15 -20.82 -29.30 21.65
C ILE A 15 -21.73 -28.54 22.62
N ALA A 16 -22.32 -27.42 22.17
CA ALA A 16 -23.22 -26.61 22.99
C ALA A 16 -24.51 -27.36 23.35
N GLU A 17 -25.01 -28.20 22.46
CA GLU A 17 -26.15 -29.10 22.68
C GLU A 17 -25.79 -30.34 23.51
N GLY A 18 -24.50 -30.57 23.78
CA GLY A 18 -24.00 -31.70 24.56
C GLY A 18 -23.92 -33.02 23.78
N GLU A 19 -24.07 -32.97 22.46
CA GLU A 19 -24.03 -34.12 21.55
C GLU A 19 -22.60 -34.59 21.26
N GLN A 20 -21.60 -33.77 21.56
CA GLN A 20 -20.20 -34.04 21.22
C GLN A 20 -19.23 -33.58 22.32
N ASP A 21 -18.20 -34.38 22.56
CA ASP A 21 -17.12 -34.03 23.49
C ASP A 21 -16.10 -33.08 22.83
N TRP A 22 -15.88 -31.94 23.47
CA TRP A 22 -15.02 -30.88 22.96
C TRP A 22 -13.52 -31.27 22.96
N VAL A 23 -13.08 -32.12 23.89
CA VAL A 23 -11.67 -32.56 23.97
C VAL A 23 -11.36 -33.50 22.81
N ALA A 24 -12.29 -34.41 22.49
CA ALA A 24 -12.18 -35.30 21.35
C ALA A 24 -12.12 -34.52 20.03
N LEU A 25 -12.94 -33.48 19.88
CA LEU A 25 -12.95 -32.62 18.70
C LEU A 25 -11.64 -31.86 18.52
N LEU A 26 -11.16 -31.18 19.57
CA LEU A 26 -9.89 -30.46 19.51
C LEU A 26 -8.71 -31.39 19.21
N SER A 27 -8.69 -32.59 19.80
CA SER A 27 -7.64 -33.57 19.56
C SER A 27 -7.64 -34.06 18.11
N ALA A 28 -8.83 -34.30 17.55
CA ALA A 28 -9.00 -34.70 16.15
C ALA A 28 -8.58 -33.60 15.17
N PHE A 29 -8.82 -32.33 15.50
CA PHE A 29 -8.38 -31.19 14.69
C PHE A 29 -6.87 -30.95 14.77
N TYR A 30 -6.32 -30.94 16.00
CA TYR A 30 -4.95 -30.49 16.22
C TYR A 30 -3.90 -31.45 15.68
N GLY A 31 -4.15 -32.76 15.72
CA GLY A 31 -3.20 -33.77 15.23
C GLY A 31 -2.79 -33.57 13.75
N PRO A 32 -3.75 -33.54 12.81
CA PRO A 32 -3.48 -33.25 11.40
C PRO A 32 -2.98 -31.82 11.16
N PHE A 33 -3.50 -30.84 11.92
CA PHE A 33 -3.10 -29.44 11.80
C PHE A 33 -1.61 -29.26 12.13
N GLU A 34 -1.11 -29.88 13.20
CA GLU A 34 0.29 -29.79 13.61
C GLU A 34 1.23 -30.32 12.51
N GLN A 35 0.86 -31.43 11.86
CA GLN A 35 1.64 -31.99 10.74
C GLN A 35 1.67 -31.05 9.54
N THR A 36 0.55 -30.40 9.26
CA THR A 36 0.44 -29.40 8.19
C THR A 36 1.32 -28.20 8.47
N VAL A 37 1.33 -27.70 9.71
CA VAL A 37 2.20 -26.59 10.15
C VAL A 37 3.68 -26.97 10.02
N LYS A 38 4.09 -28.15 10.51
CA LYS A 38 5.48 -28.63 10.39
C LYS A 38 5.93 -28.74 8.94
N THR A 39 5.06 -29.25 8.08
CA THR A 39 5.33 -29.35 6.64
C THR A 39 5.47 -27.96 6.01
N ALA A 40 4.59 -27.02 6.36
CA ALA A 40 4.66 -25.65 5.89
C ALA A 40 5.96 -24.96 6.36
N GLU A 41 6.33 -25.09 7.62
CA GLU A 41 7.57 -24.52 8.17
C GLU A 41 8.82 -25.02 7.44
N GLN A 42 8.87 -26.31 7.11
CA GLN A 42 10.00 -26.91 6.38
C GLN A 42 10.03 -26.53 4.90
N ALA A 43 8.85 -26.44 4.27
CA ALA A 43 8.72 -26.13 2.84
C ALA A 43 8.82 -24.62 2.54
N MET A 44 8.61 -23.76 3.54
CA MET A 44 8.65 -22.31 3.36
C MET A 44 10.08 -21.84 3.06
N PRO A 45 10.34 -21.29 1.85
CA PRO A 45 11.64 -20.73 1.55
C PRO A 45 11.90 -19.52 2.45
N LYS A 46 13.11 -19.40 3.01
CA LYS A 46 13.57 -18.16 3.64
C LYS A 46 13.70 -17.09 2.56
N VAL A 47 12.62 -16.34 2.34
CA VAL A 47 12.66 -15.18 1.45
C VAL A 47 13.46 -14.09 2.15
N GLU A 48 14.71 -13.91 1.74
CA GLU A 48 15.45 -12.69 2.04
C GLU A 48 14.77 -11.54 1.30
N ILE A 49 13.91 -10.81 2.01
CA ILE A 49 13.34 -9.56 1.51
C ILE A 49 14.52 -8.59 1.41
N LYS A 50 15.10 -8.45 0.21
CA LYS A 50 16.15 -7.46 -0.05
C LYS A 50 15.61 -6.08 0.33
N GLU A 51 16.17 -5.50 1.39
CA GLU A 51 15.84 -4.15 1.80
C GLU A 51 16.33 -3.18 0.72
N GLU A 52 15.41 -2.54 -0.01
CA GLU A 52 15.76 -1.54 -1.01
C GLU A 52 16.31 -0.28 -0.29
N ASP A 53 17.50 0.20 -0.68
CA ASP A 53 18.12 1.41 -0.14
C ASP A 53 17.61 2.64 -0.94
N PRO A 54 16.79 3.53 -0.34
CA PRO A 54 16.32 4.74 -0.99
C PRO A 54 17.40 5.84 -1.09
N GLY A 55 18.63 5.60 -0.61
CA GLY A 55 19.71 6.58 -0.58
C GLY A 55 19.49 7.70 0.44
N LEU A 56 18.59 7.50 1.40
CA LEU A 56 18.22 8.49 2.41
C LEU A 56 18.95 8.25 3.73
N THR A 57 19.32 9.33 4.41
CA THR A 57 19.93 9.30 5.73
C THR A 57 18.88 9.64 6.79
N CYS A 58 18.88 8.90 7.89
CA CYS A 58 17.95 9.09 8.99
C CYS A 58 18.21 10.46 9.67
N PRO A 59 17.19 11.33 9.79
CA PRO A 59 17.36 12.65 10.40
C PRO A 59 17.65 12.59 11.91
N SER A 60 17.34 11.46 12.57
CA SER A 60 17.45 11.32 14.02
C SER A 60 18.80 10.74 14.48
N CYS A 61 19.41 9.86 13.69
CA CYS A 61 20.64 9.14 14.08
C CYS A 61 21.74 9.11 13.01
N GLY A 62 21.49 9.63 11.81
CA GLY A 62 22.48 9.64 10.73
C GLY A 62 22.74 8.29 10.06
N SER A 63 22.09 7.20 10.51
CA SER A 63 22.17 5.90 9.84
C SER A 63 21.40 5.88 8.52
N LYS A 64 21.70 4.93 7.64
CA LYS A 64 20.93 4.72 6.39
C LYS A 64 19.47 4.40 6.67
N MET A 65 18.58 4.82 5.78
CA MET A 65 17.19 4.37 5.77
C MET A 65 17.01 3.22 4.78
N VAL A 66 15.98 2.41 4.98
CA VAL A 66 15.66 1.22 4.16
C VAL A 66 14.16 1.14 3.90
N ILE A 67 13.75 0.58 2.77
CA ILE A 67 12.34 0.36 2.46
C ILE A 67 11.88 -0.98 3.05
N LYS A 68 10.84 -0.95 3.89
CA LYS A 68 10.22 -2.12 4.51
C LYS A 68 8.75 -2.24 4.13
N TRP A 69 8.20 -3.45 4.27
CA TRP A 69 6.78 -3.72 4.05
C TRP A 69 6.04 -3.80 5.39
N GLY A 70 4.93 -3.08 5.50
CA GLY A 70 4.03 -3.15 6.64
C GLY A 70 2.57 -3.31 6.21
N ARG A 71 1.64 -3.31 7.18
CA ARG A 71 0.19 -3.45 6.93
C ARG A 71 -0.35 -2.46 5.89
N PHE A 72 0.23 -1.26 5.81
CA PHE A 72 -0.22 -0.19 4.91
C PHE A 72 0.59 -0.08 3.61
N GLY A 73 1.46 -1.05 3.33
CA GLY A 73 2.34 -1.09 2.16
C GLY A 73 3.81 -0.79 2.49
N LYS A 74 4.57 -0.41 1.45
CA LYS A 74 5.98 -0.04 1.57
C LYS A 74 6.14 1.28 2.35
N PHE A 75 7.11 1.34 3.24
CA PHE A 75 7.48 2.55 4.00
C PHE A 75 8.99 2.61 4.20
N ILE A 76 9.51 3.79 4.52
CA ILE A 76 10.94 3.99 4.78
C ILE A 76 11.16 3.91 6.30
N ALA A 77 12.10 3.10 6.75
CA ALA A 77 12.47 2.90 8.14
C ALA A 77 13.96 3.13 8.37
N CYS A 78 14.36 3.51 9.58
CA CYS A 78 15.78 3.51 9.94
C CYS A 78 16.34 2.07 9.92
N SER A 79 17.52 1.88 9.31
CA SER A 79 18.25 0.60 9.35
C SER A 79 18.57 0.16 10.78
N ASN A 80 18.84 1.11 11.68
CA ASN A 80 19.19 0.87 13.07
C ASN A 80 17.99 0.55 14.00
N TYR A 81 16.86 0.09 13.46
CA TYR A 81 15.76 -0.42 14.29
C TYR A 81 16.22 -1.69 15.03
N PRO A 82 15.92 -1.88 16.34
CA PRO A 82 14.92 -1.19 17.18
C PRO A 82 15.42 0.05 17.93
N THR A 83 16.71 0.39 17.85
CA THR A 83 17.30 1.52 18.60
C THR A 83 16.80 2.89 18.08
N CYS A 84 16.59 3.00 16.76
CA CYS A 84 15.95 4.16 16.14
C CYS A 84 14.63 3.75 15.50
N ARG A 85 13.52 4.32 15.99
CA ARG A 85 12.15 4.04 15.51
C ARG A 85 11.65 5.04 14.46
N THR A 86 12.54 5.83 13.88
CA THR A 86 12.17 6.82 12.85
C THR A 86 11.67 6.11 11.59
N THR A 87 10.48 6.49 11.16
CA THR A 87 9.85 6.02 9.93
C THR A 87 9.35 7.20 9.10
N GLN A 88 9.28 7.02 7.79
CA GLN A 88 8.76 8.01 6.85
C GLN A 88 7.89 7.31 5.81
N PRO A 89 6.83 7.97 5.31
CA PRO A 89 6.03 7.42 4.23
C PRO A 89 6.86 7.37 2.94
N LEU A 90 6.81 6.24 2.22
CA LEU A 90 7.34 6.16 0.87
C LEU A 90 6.42 6.94 -0.06
N GLN A 91 6.87 8.07 -0.57
CA GLN A 91 6.10 8.90 -1.50
C GLN A 91 6.24 8.35 -2.92
N THR A 92 5.14 7.87 -3.51
CA THR A 92 5.10 7.50 -4.92
C THR A 92 5.10 8.77 -5.77
N LYS A 93 6.18 9.00 -6.50
CA LYS A 93 6.31 10.13 -7.43
C LYS A 93 5.50 9.82 -8.70
N VAL A 94 4.69 10.78 -9.16
CA VAL A 94 3.91 10.64 -10.41
C VAL A 94 4.76 10.92 -11.65
N GLY A 95 5.90 11.59 -11.49
CA GLY A 95 6.78 11.99 -12.60
C GLY A 95 6.33 13.26 -13.33
N VAL A 96 5.37 14.00 -12.78
CA VAL A 96 4.86 15.26 -13.34
C VAL A 96 5.31 16.43 -12.44
N PRO A 97 5.96 17.47 -13.00
CA PRO A 97 6.34 18.65 -12.24
C PRO A 97 5.10 19.46 -11.84
N CYS A 98 5.17 20.07 -10.67
CA CYS A 98 4.10 20.89 -10.11
C CYS A 98 3.99 22.20 -10.90
N PRO A 99 2.77 22.57 -11.38
CA PRO A 99 2.59 23.77 -12.19
C PRO A 99 2.85 25.07 -11.41
N LYS A 100 2.79 25.03 -10.07
CA LYS A 100 2.98 26.22 -9.22
C LYS A 100 4.44 26.47 -8.83
N CYS A 101 5.25 25.42 -8.67
CA CYS A 101 6.59 25.56 -8.07
C CYS A 101 7.68 24.68 -8.70
N GLY A 102 7.36 23.95 -9.76
CA GLY A 102 8.27 23.00 -10.41
C GLY A 102 8.71 21.82 -9.53
N GLY A 103 8.16 21.68 -8.32
CA GLY A 103 8.40 20.52 -7.44
C GLY A 103 7.80 19.24 -7.98
N GLU A 104 8.02 18.11 -7.32
CA GLU A 104 7.45 16.84 -7.76
C GLU A 104 6.04 16.64 -7.17
N ILE A 105 5.13 16.07 -7.96
CA ILE A 105 3.82 15.65 -7.46
C ILE A 105 3.91 14.23 -6.93
N VAL A 106 3.42 14.03 -5.71
CA VAL A 106 3.42 12.76 -4.99
C VAL A 106 2.00 12.30 -4.67
N GLU A 107 1.80 10.99 -4.65
CA GLU A 107 0.55 10.36 -4.21
C GLU A 107 0.44 10.39 -2.68
N ARG A 108 -0.71 10.85 -2.19
CA ARG A 108 -1.04 10.91 -0.76
C ARG A 108 -2.41 10.29 -0.53
N LYS A 109 -2.63 9.77 0.67
CA LYS A 109 -3.93 9.23 1.11
C LYS A 109 -4.52 10.12 2.19
N THR A 110 -5.82 10.38 2.10
CA THR A 110 -6.58 11.04 3.17
C THR A 110 -6.81 10.09 4.35
N LYS A 111 -7.24 10.61 5.51
CA LYS A 111 -7.63 9.78 6.67
C LYS A 111 -8.71 8.75 6.34
N ARG A 112 -9.55 9.02 5.32
CA ARG A 112 -10.61 8.14 4.82
C ARG A 112 -10.13 7.18 3.71
N GLY A 113 -8.84 7.15 3.40
CA GLY A 113 -8.26 6.26 2.39
C GLY A 113 -8.36 6.73 0.93
N ARG A 114 -9.08 7.82 0.64
CA ARG A 114 -9.13 8.40 -0.71
C ARG A 114 -7.76 8.94 -1.12
N ILE A 115 -7.28 8.57 -2.31
CA ILE A 115 -6.00 9.02 -2.88
C ILE A 115 -6.17 10.43 -3.46
N PHE A 116 -5.16 11.25 -3.26
CA PHE A 116 -5.01 12.57 -3.88
C PHE A 116 -3.54 12.82 -4.24
N TYR A 117 -3.31 13.75 -5.14
CA TYR A 117 -1.99 14.08 -5.69
C TYR A 117 -1.60 15.46 -5.20
N GLY A 118 -0.52 15.56 -4.42
CA GLY A 118 -0.08 16.82 -3.83
C GLY A 118 1.38 17.13 -4.14
N CYS A 119 1.79 18.38 -4.05
CA CYS A 119 3.20 18.74 -4.20
C CYS A 119 4.06 18.24 -3.02
N ASN A 120 5.28 17.77 -3.30
CA ASN A 120 6.25 17.35 -2.29
C ASN A 120 6.74 18.50 -1.38
N LYS A 121 6.70 19.75 -1.85
CA LYS A 121 7.16 20.95 -1.11
C LYS A 121 6.11 21.51 -0.13
N TYR A 122 5.01 20.81 0.16
CA TYR A 122 4.04 21.24 1.17
C TYR A 122 4.73 21.41 2.55
N PRO A 123 4.52 22.52 3.30
CA PRO A 123 3.47 23.55 3.17
C PRO A 123 3.79 24.72 2.22
N LYS A 124 5.00 24.80 1.66
CA LYS A 124 5.42 25.93 0.80
C LYS A 124 4.67 25.97 -0.54
N CYS A 125 4.12 24.84 -0.98
CA CYS A 125 3.21 24.77 -2.11
C CYS A 125 1.94 23.99 -1.71
N ASP A 126 0.79 24.61 -1.96
CA ASP A 126 -0.57 24.18 -1.63
C ASP A 126 -1.25 23.37 -2.75
N PHE A 127 -0.51 23.01 -3.81
CA PHE A 127 -1.08 22.30 -4.96
C PHE A 127 -1.59 20.91 -4.54
N ALA A 128 -2.88 20.67 -4.81
CA ALA A 128 -3.56 19.39 -4.60
C ALA A 128 -4.55 19.11 -5.74
N SER A 129 -4.60 17.86 -6.21
CA SER A 129 -5.52 17.37 -7.23
C SER A 129 -6.11 16.02 -6.82
N TRP A 130 -7.39 15.80 -7.11
CA TRP A 130 -8.04 14.51 -6.92
C TRP A 130 -7.75 13.53 -8.05
N ASN A 131 -7.47 14.05 -9.24
CA ASN A 131 -7.19 13.28 -10.44
C ASN A 131 -5.68 13.18 -10.67
N ARG A 132 -5.22 12.03 -11.17
CA ARG A 132 -3.80 11.76 -11.45
C ARG A 132 -3.30 12.70 -12.55
N PRO A 133 -2.30 13.56 -12.29
CA PRO A 133 -1.66 14.33 -13.35
C PRO A 133 -0.93 13.43 -14.34
N VAL A 134 -0.93 13.80 -15.62
CA VAL A 134 -0.12 13.16 -16.65
C VAL A 134 0.99 14.08 -17.14
N ALA A 135 2.07 13.49 -17.63
CA ALA A 135 3.26 14.25 -18.07
C ALA A 135 3.03 15.02 -19.39
N GLN A 136 2.01 14.64 -20.16
CA GLN A 136 1.68 15.31 -21.43
C GLN A 136 1.04 16.69 -21.17
N PRO A 137 1.58 17.78 -21.74
CA PRO A 137 0.96 19.09 -21.67
C PRO A 137 -0.29 19.14 -22.56
N CYS A 138 -1.25 20.00 -22.22
CA CYS A 138 -2.44 20.19 -23.03
C CYS A 138 -2.08 20.84 -24.39
N PRO A 139 -2.54 20.29 -25.54
CA PRO A 139 -2.25 20.84 -26.86
C PRO A 139 -2.85 22.22 -27.11
N GLN A 140 -3.89 22.61 -26.36
CA GLN A 140 -4.60 23.87 -26.57
C GLN A 140 -4.03 25.03 -25.73
N CYS A 141 -3.53 24.75 -24.52
CA CYS A 141 -3.14 25.80 -23.57
C CYS A 141 -1.82 25.54 -22.83
N GLY A 142 -1.15 24.40 -23.07
CA GLY A 142 0.05 23.99 -22.35
C GLY A 142 -0.19 23.62 -20.87
N GLY A 143 -1.43 23.68 -20.40
CA GLY A 143 -1.80 23.36 -19.02
C GLY A 143 -1.70 21.87 -18.69
N MET A 144 -1.68 21.56 -17.39
CA MET A 144 -1.56 20.19 -16.91
C MET A 144 -2.83 19.38 -17.18
N LEU A 145 -2.67 18.18 -17.74
CA LEU A 145 -3.74 17.22 -17.95
C LEU A 145 -3.87 16.28 -16.74
N THR A 146 -5.10 15.87 -16.42
CA THR A 146 -5.40 14.94 -15.32
C THR A 146 -6.30 13.80 -15.78
N GLN A 147 -6.15 12.60 -15.24
CA GLN A 147 -6.98 11.43 -15.59
C GLN A 147 -8.37 11.54 -14.95
N ALA A 148 -9.40 11.68 -15.78
CA ALA A 148 -10.80 11.63 -15.38
C ALA A 148 -11.40 10.26 -15.74
N GLY A 149 -11.21 9.29 -14.84
CA GLY A 149 -11.78 7.94 -14.97
C GLY A 149 -11.13 7.07 -16.06
N LYS A 150 -11.85 6.05 -16.54
CA LYS A 150 -11.31 4.98 -17.40
C LYS A 150 -10.95 5.41 -18.84
N LYS A 151 -11.36 6.59 -19.33
CA LYS A 151 -11.26 6.91 -20.77
C LYS A 151 -10.96 8.37 -21.15
N GLY A 152 -10.78 9.29 -20.19
CA GLY A 152 -10.64 10.72 -20.50
C GLY A 152 -9.52 11.41 -19.74
N LEU A 153 -8.74 12.24 -20.43
CA LEU A 153 -7.83 13.21 -19.85
C LEU A 153 -8.50 14.57 -19.86
N VAL A 154 -8.52 15.28 -18.73
CA VAL A 154 -9.11 16.61 -18.61
C VAL A 154 -8.03 17.61 -18.25
N CYS A 155 -7.94 18.69 -19.02
CA CYS A 155 -7.07 19.80 -18.69
C CYS A 155 -7.61 20.58 -17.49
N SER A 156 -6.76 20.80 -16.48
CA SER A 156 -7.12 21.60 -15.32
C SER A 156 -7.23 23.10 -15.62
N ALA A 157 -6.69 23.58 -16.75
CA ALA A 157 -6.66 25.00 -17.11
C ALA A 157 -7.78 25.41 -18.08
N CYS A 158 -8.02 24.62 -19.14
CA CYS A 158 -9.02 24.96 -20.17
C CYS A 158 -10.23 24.02 -20.20
N GLY A 159 -10.27 22.97 -19.38
CA GLY A 159 -11.35 21.99 -19.37
C GLY A 159 -11.39 21.08 -20.60
N HIS A 160 -10.42 21.17 -21.52
CA HIS A 160 -10.36 20.33 -22.71
C HIS A 160 -10.20 18.84 -22.34
N THR A 161 -11.07 18.02 -22.92
CA THR A 161 -11.08 16.57 -22.75
C THR A 161 -10.38 15.88 -23.93
N LEU A 162 -9.34 15.10 -23.66
CA LEU A 162 -8.71 14.22 -24.65
C LEU A 162 -9.09 12.77 -24.37
N PRO A 163 -9.26 11.94 -25.41
CA PRO A 163 -9.31 10.50 -25.24
C PRO A 163 -7.98 10.02 -24.63
N ALA A 164 -8.04 9.01 -23.75
CA ALA A 164 -6.82 8.41 -23.20
C ALA A 164 -5.92 7.89 -24.33
N PRO A 165 -4.59 7.97 -24.21
CA PRO A 165 -3.69 7.31 -25.16
C PRO A 165 -4.06 5.83 -25.21
N ALA A 166 -4.31 5.29 -26.40
CA ALA A 166 -4.47 3.86 -26.60
C ALA A 166 -3.16 3.18 -26.17
N GLU A 167 -3.26 2.20 -25.28
CA GLU A 167 -2.15 1.28 -24.96
C GLU A 167 -1.73 0.48 -26.19
#